data_AF-A0A959N3R0-F1
#
_entry.id   AF-A0A959N3R0-F1
#
_cell.length_a   1.000
_cell.length_b   1.000
_cell.length_c   1.000
_cell.angle_alpha   90.00
_cell.angle_beta   90.00
_cell.angle_gamma   90.00
#
_symmetry.space_group_name_H-M   'P 1'
#
loop_
_entity.id
_entity.type
_entity.pdbx_description
1 polymer ?
#
loop_
_entity_poly.entity_id
_entity_poly.type
_entity_poly.pdbx_seq_one_letter_code
_entity_poly.pdbx_strand_id
1 'polypeptide(L)' 'MYDLPHHKAKNEQDIINFIDQHPFAFLTGCDADNKPVVTQLPVFIEEKEGRKI' A
#
# COMPACT_ATOMS: atom_id res chain seq x y z
N MET A 1 -5.08 -5.84 15.64
CA MET A 1 -3.64 -5.71 15.92
C MET A 1 -3.11 -7.10 16.27
N TYR A 2 -3.03 -7.99 15.28
CA TYR A 2 -2.59 -9.39 15.47
C TYR A 2 -1.34 -9.63 14.64
N ASP A 3 -0.35 -10.29 15.23
CA ASP A 3 0.74 -10.88 14.48
C ASP A 3 0.33 -12.31 14.10
N LEU A 4 -0.12 -12.48 12.86
CA LEU A 4 -0.46 -13.78 12.29
C LEU A 4 0.58 -14.13 11.23
N PRO A 5 1.68 -14.84 11.59
CA PRO A 5 2.82 -15.08 10.71
C PRO A 5 2.44 -15.82 9.41
N HIS A 6 1.37 -16.62 9.45
CA HIS A 6 0.90 -17.40 8.31
C HIS A 6 0.26 -16.56 7.20
N HIS A 7 -0.15 -15.32 7.50
CA HIS A 7 -0.81 -14.42 6.56
C HIS A 7 0.09 -13.26 6.09
N LYS A 8 1.38 -13.28 6.45
CA LYS A 8 2.36 -12.29 6.01
C LYS A 8 3.12 -12.81 4.79
N ALA A 9 3.41 -11.94 3.83
CA ALA A 9 4.38 -12.24 2.79
C ALA A 9 5.74 -12.55 3.44
N LYS A 10 6.42 -13.59 2.94
CA LYS A 10 7.71 -14.04 3.49
C LYS A 10 8.91 -13.35 2.82
N ASN A 11 8.70 -12.84 1.61
CA ASN A 11 9.71 -12.16 0.82
C ASN A 11 9.18 -10.77 0.43
N GLU A 12 9.99 -9.74 0.66
CA GLU A 12 9.68 -8.35 0.30
C GLU A 12 9.47 -8.18 -1.22
N GLN A 13 10.22 -8.96 -2.03
CA GLN A 13 10.10 -8.90 -3.48
C GLN A 13 8.70 -9.29 -3.98
N ASP A 14 8.01 -10.20 -3.26
CA ASP A 14 6.64 -10.59 -3.60
C ASP A 14 5.67 -9.40 -3.45
N ILE A 15 5.90 -8.54 -2.45
CA ILE A 15 5.12 -7.33 -2.21
C ILE A 15 5.40 -6.30 -3.31
N ILE A 16 6.68 -6.09 -3.64
CA ILE A 16 7.08 -5.17 -4.71
C ILE A 16 6.46 -5.58 -6.04
N ASN A 17 6.58 -6.85 -6.41
CA ASN A 17 6.02 -7.37 -7.65
C ASN A 17 4.49 -7.22 -7.71
N PHE A 18 3.81 -7.43 -6.58
CA PHE A 18 2.35 -7.25 -6.49
C PHE A 18 1.95 -5.78 -6.73
N ILE A 19 2.67 -4.84 -6.11
CA ILE A 19 2.44 -3.40 -6.29
C ILE A 19 2.68 -2.99 -7.75
N ASP A 20 3.75 -3.47 -8.37
CA ASP A 20 4.09 -3.13 -9.75
C ASP A 20 3.07 -3.71 -10.76
N GLN A 21 2.51 -4.89 -10.47
CA GLN A 21 1.43 -5.50 -11.29
C GLN A 21 0.06 -4.83 -11.09
N HIS A 22 -0.16 -4.24 -9.91
CA HIS A 22 -1.42 -3.62 -9.52
C HIS A 22 -1.18 -2.23 -8.94
N PRO A 23 -0.88 -1.22 -9.78
CA PRO A 23 -0.49 0.11 -9.33
C PRO A 23 -1.70 0.94 -8.85
N PHE A 24 -2.34 0.46 -7.78
CA PHE A 24 -3.47 1.08 -7.10
C PHE A 24 -3.20 1.11 -5.60
N ALA A 25 -3.58 2.22 -4.97
CA ALA A 25 -3.51 2.38 -3.53
C ALA A 25 -4.90 2.63 -2.96
N PHE A 26 -5.14 2.15 -1.73
CA PHE A 26 -6.24 2.63 -0.91
C PHE A 26 -5.73 3.79 -0.06
N LEU A 27 -6.26 4.99 -0.30
CA LEU A 27 -6.01 6.14 0.56
C LEU A 27 -7.08 6.14 1.66
N THR A 28 -6.65 5.92 2.89
CA THR A 28 -7.50 5.90 4.08
C THR A 28 -7.20 7.10 4.96
N GLY A 29 -8.22 7.66 5.61
CA GLY A 29 -8.06 8.75 6.57
C GLY A 29 -9.33 8.98 7.38
N CYS A 30 -9.41 10.13 8.03
CA CYS A 30 -10.64 10.59 8.67
C CYS A 30 -11.06 11.95 8.09
N ASP A 31 -12.37 12.19 7.98
CA ASP A 31 -12.92 13.49 7.63
C ASP A 31 -12.89 14.47 8.81
N ALA A 32 -13.44 15.67 8.63
CA ALA A 32 -13.50 16.70 9.66
C ALA A 32 -14.32 16.30 10.91
N ASP A 33 -15.21 15.33 10.79
CA ASP A 33 -16.00 14.77 11.90
C ASP A 33 -15.31 13.56 12.56
N ASN A 34 -14.05 13.26 12.20
CA ASN A 34 -13.31 12.05 12.57
C ASN A 34 -13.95 10.74 12.07
N LYS A 35 -14.77 10.78 11.02
CA LYS A 35 -15.32 9.56 10.41
C LYS A 35 -14.30 8.96 9.47
N PRO A 36 -14.10 7.63 9.49
CA PRO A 36 -13.17 6.97 8.59
C PRO A 36 -13.65 7.11 7.14
N VAL A 37 -12.74 7.48 6.25
CA VAL A 37 -12.96 7.59 4.82
C VAL A 37 -11.89 6.79 4.07
N VAL A 38 -12.28 6.19 2.94
CA VAL A 38 -11.38 5.43 2.08
C VAL A 38 -11.74 5.65 0.62
N THR A 39 -10.72 5.78 -0.22
CA THR A 39 -10.87 5.78 -1.68
C THR A 39 -9.76 4.97 -2.33
N GLN A 40 -10.03 4.42 -3.51
CA GLN A 40 -9.02 3.76 -4.35
C GLN A 40 -8.48 4.77 -5.37
N LEU A 41 -7.15 4.83 -5.52
CA LEU A 41 -6.49 5.72 -6.46
C LEU A 41 -5.50 4.91 -7.32
N PRO A 42 -5.52 5.06 -8.66
CA PRO A 42 -4.39 4.62 -9.48
C PRO A 42 -3.17 5.46 -9.12
N VAL A 43 -1.99 4.84 -9.05
CA VAL A 43 -0.74 5.50 -8.70
C VAL A 43 0.31 5.23 -9.77
N PHE A 44 1.22 6.19 -9.95
CA PHE A 44 2.46 5.97 -10.69
C PHE A 44 3.59 5.94 -9.67
N ILE A 45 4.44 4.92 -9.72
CA ILE A 45 5.51 4.70 -8.76
C ILE A 45 6.83 4.74 -9.52
N GLU A 46 7.72 5.64 -9.14
CA GLU A 46 9.04 5.81 -9.76
C GLU A 46 10.13 5.52 -8.74
N GLU A 47 11.22 4.88 -9.17
CA GLU A 47 12.40 4.73 -8.31
C GLU A 47 13.40 5.85 -8.61
N LYS A 48 13.63 6.75 -7.66
CA LYS A 48 14.69 7.77 -7.72
C LYS A 48 15.69 7.57 -6.58
N GLU A 49 16.95 7.38 -6.94
CA GLU A 49 18.07 7.23 -5.98
C GLU A 49 17.86 6.12 -4.94
N GLY A 50 17.23 5.01 -5.33
CA GLY A 50 16.90 3.89 -4.43
C GLY A 50 15.70 4.17 -3.51
N ARG A 51 14.95 5.26 -3.75
CA ARG A 51 13.67 5.55 -3.08
C ARG A 51 12.53 5.46 -4.09
N LYS A 52 11.51 4.67 -3.76
CA LYS A 52 10.23 4.71 -4.49
C LYS A 52 9.49 5.99 -4.08
N ILE A 53 9.13 6.82 -5.07
CA ILE A 53 8.38 8.08 -4.96
C ILE A 53 7.12 8.03 -5.83
#